data_AF-A0A7X3R5S1-F1
#
_entry.id   AF-A0A7X3R5S1-F1
#
_cell.length_a   1.000
_cell.length_b   1.000
_cell.length_c   1.000
_cell.angle_alpha   90.00
_cell.angle_beta   90.00
_cell.angle_gamma   90.00
#
_symmetry.space_group_name_H-M   'P 1'
#
loop_
_entity.id
_entity.type
_entity.pdbx_description
1 polymer ?
#
loop_
_entity_poly.entity_id
_entity_poly.type
_entity_poly.pdbx_seq_one_letter_code
_entity_poly.pdbx_strand_id
1 'polypeptide(L)' 'PQSSYVRHLQHQIAERHGLSSSSSGREPTRRVVMFDG' A
#
# COMPACT_ATOMS: atom_id res chain seq x y z
N PRO A 1 -7.89 9.73 -5.53
CA PRO A 1 -6.84 9.85 -4.49
C PRO A 1 -7.16 8.94 -3.29
N GLN A 2 -6.40 7.86 -3.08
CA GLN A 2 -6.45 7.18 -1.79
C GLN A 2 -5.80 8.08 -0.75
N SER A 3 -6.55 8.42 0.30
CA SER A 3 -6.02 9.13 1.48
C SER A 3 -4.82 8.36 2.07
N SER A 4 -3.88 9.08 2.69
CA SER A 4 -2.77 8.49 3.45
C SER A 4 -3.23 7.42 4.45
N TYR A 5 -4.42 7.60 5.03
CA TYR A 5 -5.05 6.64 5.93
C TYR A 5 -5.35 5.30 5.26
N VAL A 6 -5.90 5.31 4.04
CA VAL A 6 -6.24 4.08 3.32
C VAL A 6 -4.97 3.32 2.92
N ARG A 7 -3.90 4.04 2.55
CA ARG A 7 -2.60 3.41 2.24
C ARG A 7 -1.97 2.77 3.47
N HIS A 8 -2.11 3.38 4.65
CA HIS A 8 -1.65 2.78 5.89
C HIS A 8 -2.37 1.45 6.19
N LEU A 9 -3.70 1.41 6.05
CA LEU A 9 -4.47 0.17 6.19
C LEU A 9 -4.02 -0.90 5.19
N GLN A 10 -3.76 -0.52 3.94
CA GLN A 10 -3.27 -1.46 2.93
C GLN A 10 -1.90 -2.05 3.29
N HIS A 11 -0.99 -1.25 3.83
CA HIS A 11 0.30 -1.76 4.32
C HIS A 11 0.12 -2.73 5.51
N GLN A 12 -0.76 -2.43 6.46
CA GLN A 12 -1.06 -3.33 7.58
C GLN A 12 -1.67 -4.67 7.13
N ILE A 13 -2.52 -4.64 6.10
CA ILE A 13 -3.08 -5.86 5.48
C ILE A 13 -1.94 -6.68 4.86
N ALA A 14 -1.05 -6.05 4.08
CA ALA A 14 0.07 -6.75 3.47
C ALA A 14 0.97 -7.43 4.52
N GLU A 15 1.35 -6.70 5.58
CA GLU A 15 2.15 -7.23 6.69
C GLU A 15 1.48 -8.43 7.37
N ARG A 16 0.18 -8.35 7.66
CA ARG A 16 -0.60 -9.46 8.25
C ARG A 16 -0.60 -10.71 7.37
N HIS A 17 -0.58 -10.54 6.06
CA HIS A 17 -0.58 -11.63 5.09
C HIS A 17 0.84 -12.09 4.70
N GLY A 18 1.89 -11.56 5.32
CA GLY A 18 3.28 -11.89 4.96
C GLY A 18 3.70 -11.38 3.58
N LEU A 19 2.98 -10.39 3.05
CA LEU A 19 3.25 -9.77 1.76
C LEU A 19 4.14 -8.54 1.94
N SER A 20 5.08 -8.37 1.02
CA SER A 20 5.81 -7.12 0.89
C SER A 20 4.91 -6.06 0.26
N SER A 21 5.07 -4.79 0.65
CA SER A 21 4.27 -3.71 0.07
C SER A 21 5.06 -2.41 -0.09
N SER A 22 4.75 -1.64 -1.13
CA SER A 22 5.38 -0.35 -1.42
C SER A 22 4.40 0.65 -2.02
N SER A 23 4.61 1.94 -1.76
CA SER A 23 3.84 3.02 -2.38
C SER A 23 4.44 3.42 -3.72
N SER A 24 3.63 3.46 -4.78
CA SER A 24 4.05 3.88 -6.12
C SER A 24 3.15 4.99 -6.69
N GLY A 25 3.74 5.87 -7.49
CA GLY A 25 3.08 7.02 -8.14
C GLY A 25 3.20 8.34 -7.38
N ARG A 26 2.64 9.41 -7.96
CA ARG A 26 2.53 10.75 -7.36
C ARG A 26 1.07 11.06 -7.07
N GLU A 27 0.81 11.95 -6.11
CA GLU A 27 -0.56 12.40 -5.86
C GLU A 27 -1.17 12.98 -7.16
N PRO A 28 -2.44 12.68 -7.49
CA PRO A 28 -3.45 11.93 -6.73
C PRO A 28 -3.51 10.42 -7.04
N THR A 29 -2.62 9.90 -7.90
CA THR A 29 -2.62 8.52 -8.39
C THR A 29 -1.75 7.57 -7.56
N ARG A 30 -1.19 8.06 -6.44
CA ARG A 30 -0.36 7.28 -5.53
C ARG A 30 -1.16 6.13 -4.91
N ARG A 31 -0.63 4.91 -5.00
CA ARG A 31 -1.27 3.64 -4.59
C ARG A 31 -0.29 2.71 -3.90
N VAL A 32 -0.79 1.75 -3.12
CA VAL A 32 0.01 0.64 -2.58
C VAL A 32 0.06 -0.50 -3.60
N VAL A 33 1.26 -1.03 -3.82
CA VAL A 33 1.53 -2.24 -4.60
C VAL A 33 2.01 -3.30 -3.63
N MET A 34 1.47 -4.51 -3.76
CA MET A 34 1.84 -5.66 -2.94
C MET A 34 2.62 -6.66 -3.80
N PHE A 35 3.57 -7.35 -3.17
CA PHE A 35 4.45 -8.35 -3.78
C PHE A 35 4.50 -9.57 -2.87
N ASP A 36 4.56 -10.76 -3.45
CA ASP A 36 4.98 -11.96 -2.74
C ASP A 36 6.45 -11.80 -2.31
N GLY A 37 6.74 -12.26 -1.09
CA GLY A 37 8.10 -12.27 -0.54
C GLY A 37 8.98 -13.34 -1.17
#